data_AF-A0A1I0FXJ7-F1
#
_entry.id   AF-A0A1I0FXJ7-F1
#
_cell.length_a   1.000
_cell.length_b   1.000
_cell.length_c   1.000
_cell.angle_alpha   90.00
_cell.angle_beta   90.00
_cell.angle_gamma   90.00
#
_symmetry.space_group_name_H-M   'P 1'
#
loop_
_entity.id
_entity.type
_entity.pdbx_description
1 polymer ?
#
loop_
_entity_poly.entity_id
_entity_poly.type
_entity_poly.pdbx_seq_one_letter_code
_entity_poly.pdbx_strand_id
1 'polypeptide(L)'
;MESQFTTFTQSIKAVFNPSHILKLSRKVKFTQKLRTLHPANLIGALIHALSCQDHANLTDILRVLNERYQELLNYKPYHNQIKKPEFTNLLQSLTEQATKELLIQPFQSSLPPEYPFKHIHLHDGSSLTLHEKLKDVYQGRFTKTAPAAIEMHLTLDLVA
;
A
#
# COMPACT_ATOMS: atom_id res chain seq x y z
N MET A 1 12.56 -7.41 21.17
CA MET A 1 11.59 -6.39 20.71
C MET A 1 12.28 -5.28 19.91
N GLU A 2 13.46 -4.78 20.33
CA GLU A 2 14.20 -3.74 19.60
C GLU A 2 14.67 -4.13 18.18
N SER A 3 15.06 -5.39 17.94
CA SER A 3 15.53 -5.82 16.61
C SER A 3 14.41 -5.80 15.55
N GLN A 4 13.19 -6.24 15.89
CA GLN A 4 12.04 -6.26 14.98
C GLN A 4 11.57 -4.84 14.62
N PHE A 5 11.57 -3.91 15.58
CA PHE A 5 11.25 -2.51 15.34
C PHE A 5 12.27 -1.83 14.40
N THR A 6 13.54 -2.23 14.52
CA THR A 6 14.62 -1.78 13.63
C THR A 6 14.44 -2.30 12.20
N THR A 7 14.08 -3.57 12.03
CA THR A 7 13.79 -4.18 10.71
C THR A 7 12.60 -3.52 10.03
N PHE A 8 11.49 -3.33 10.74
CA PHE A 8 10.30 -2.65 10.19
C PHE A 8 10.61 -1.21 9.73
N THR A 9 11.35 -0.46 10.54
CA THR A 9 11.77 0.90 10.21
C THR A 9 12.68 0.93 8.97
N GLN A 10 13.57 -0.05 8.81
CA GLN A 10 14.41 -0.18 7.63
C GLN A 10 13.59 -0.48 6.37
N SER A 11 12.61 -1.38 6.44
CA SER A 11 11.72 -1.68 5.31
C SER A 11 10.91 -0.45 4.87
N ILE A 12 10.35 0.32 5.81
CA ILE A 12 9.66 1.58 5.49
C ILE A 12 10.63 2.55 4.79
N LYS A 13 11.82 2.76 5.36
CA LYS A 13 12.82 3.66 4.78
C LYS A 13 13.25 3.22 3.39
N ALA A 14 13.33 1.91 3.12
CA ALA A 14 13.66 1.38 1.81
C ALA A 14 12.56 1.67 0.79
N VAL A 15 11.30 1.38 1.12
CA VAL A 15 10.14 1.57 0.23
C VAL A 15 9.92 3.06 -0.07
N PHE A 16 10.01 3.93 0.93
CA PHE A 16 9.76 5.37 0.77
C PHE A 16 11.03 6.20 0.51
N ASN A 17 12.14 5.55 0.15
CA ASN A 17 13.37 6.26 -0.20
C ASN A 17 13.15 7.14 -1.45
N PRO A 18 13.52 8.44 -1.43
CA PRO A 18 13.32 9.31 -2.59
C PRO A 18 13.95 8.82 -3.90
N SER A 19 15.14 8.24 -3.82
CA SER A 19 15.84 7.67 -4.98
C SER A 19 15.12 6.45 -5.54
N HIS A 20 14.52 5.64 -4.66
CA HIS A 20 13.72 4.48 -5.04
C HIS A 20 12.42 4.91 -5.74
N ILE A 21 11.67 5.84 -5.14
CA ILE A 21 10.45 6.39 -5.74
C ILE A 21 10.75 7.05 -7.10
N LEU A 22 11.88 7.75 -7.23
CA LEU A 22 12.30 8.32 -8.51
C LEU A 22 12.61 7.25 -9.57
N LYS A 23 13.29 6.15 -9.19
CA LYS A 23 13.52 5.02 -10.09
C LYS A 23 12.21 4.37 -10.53
N LEU A 24 11.29 4.16 -9.59
CA LEU A 24 9.99 3.55 -9.86
C LEU A 24 9.12 4.44 -10.77
N SER A 25 9.04 5.74 -10.47
CA SER A 25 8.31 6.72 -11.30
C SER A 25 8.85 6.82 -12.73
N ARG A 26 10.16 6.65 -12.93
CA ARG A 26 10.76 6.52 -14.27
C ARG A 26 10.35 5.22 -14.95
N LYS A 27 10.40 4.10 -14.23
CA LYS A 27 10.00 2.77 -14.76
C LYS A 27 8.57 2.76 -15.28
N VAL A 28 7.63 3.36 -14.53
CA VAL A 28 6.22 3.47 -14.95
C VAL A 28 5.94 4.68 -15.86
N LYS A 29 6.98 5.38 -16.31
CA LYS A 29 6.94 6.55 -17.22
C LYS A 29 6.21 7.79 -16.67
N PHE A 30 5.86 7.81 -15.39
CA PHE A 30 5.27 8.99 -14.73
C PHE A 30 6.24 10.19 -14.78
N THR A 31 7.52 9.95 -14.50
CA THR A 31 8.58 10.97 -14.55
C THR A 31 9.61 10.60 -15.60
N GLN A 32 9.61 11.30 -16.73
CA GLN A 32 10.65 11.14 -17.77
C GLN A 32 11.74 12.21 -17.67
N LYS A 33 11.34 13.44 -17.33
CA LYS A 33 12.23 14.55 -16.99
C LYS A 33 11.79 15.12 -15.66
N LEU A 34 12.74 15.35 -14.77
CA LEU A 34 12.46 16.05 -13.51
C LEU A 34 12.23 17.53 -13.85
N ARG A 35 11.10 18.06 -13.41
CA ARG A 35 10.75 19.48 -13.55
C ARG A 35 10.44 19.98 -12.14
N THR A 36 9.44 20.84 -12.01
CA THR A 36 8.98 21.35 -10.73
C THR A 36 8.48 20.22 -9.82
N LEU A 37 7.61 19.32 -10.27
CA LEU A 37 7.05 18.29 -9.39
C LEU A 37 8.02 17.11 -9.16
N HIS A 38 8.49 16.90 -7.93
CA HIS A 38 9.24 15.71 -7.55
C HIS A 38 8.31 14.58 -7.09
N PRO A 39 8.46 13.35 -7.62
CA PRO A 39 7.55 12.25 -7.30
C PRO A 39 7.61 11.83 -5.83
N ALA A 40 8.79 11.85 -5.19
CA ALA A 40 8.92 11.53 -3.76
C ALA A 40 8.15 12.53 -2.87
N ASN A 41 8.21 13.83 -3.21
CA ASN A 41 7.48 14.88 -2.49
C ASN A 41 5.97 14.72 -2.68
N LEU A 42 5.51 14.35 -3.90
CA LEU A 42 4.10 14.04 -4.17
C LEU A 42 3.60 12.90 -3.28
N ILE A 43 4.34 11.79 -3.22
CA ILE A 43 3.98 10.65 -2.37
C ILE A 43 3.96 11.05 -0.90
N GLY A 44 4.97 11.80 -0.42
CA GLY A 44 5.00 12.30 0.95
C GLY A 44 3.81 13.23 1.29
N ALA A 45 3.46 14.13 0.37
CA ALA A 45 2.33 15.02 0.53
C ALA A 45 0.98 14.28 0.55
N LEU A 46 0.82 13.24 -0.26
CA LEU A 46 -0.34 12.36 -0.24
C LEU A 46 -0.49 11.66 1.11
N ILE A 47 0.58 11.00 1.57
CA ILE A 47 0.56 10.30 2.86
C ILE A 47 0.22 11.29 3.98
N HIS A 48 0.82 12.47 3.98
CA HIS A 48 0.56 13.49 4.99
C HIS A 48 -0.89 13.97 4.97
N ALA A 49 -1.42 14.38 3.81
CA ALA A 49 -2.79 14.87 3.71
C ALA A 49 -3.80 13.80 4.12
N LEU A 50 -3.64 12.57 3.62
CA LEU A 50 -4.53 11.44 3.91
C LEU A 50 -4.43 10.94 5.36
N SER A 51 -3.28 11.10 6.02
CA SER A 51 -3.10 10.68 7.42
C SER A 51 -3.58 11.72 8.43
N CYS A 52 -3.63 13.00 8.05
CA CYS A 52 -3.90 14.10 8.98
C CYS A 52 -5.27 14.74 8.81
N GLN A 53 -6.06 14.36 7.81
CA GLN A 53 -7.35 14.97 7.52
C GLN A 53 -8.41 13.91 7.18
N ASP A 54 -9.59 14.01 7.78
CA ASP A 54 -10.70 13.06 7.55
C ASP A 54 -11.27 13.12 6.12
N HIS A 55 -11.21 14.30 5.47
CA HIS A 55 -11.77 14.56 4.15
C HIS A 55 -10.75 15.24 3.22
N ALA A 56 -9.52 14.71 3.22
CA ALA A 56 -8.45 15.20 2.36
C ALA A 56 -8.89 15.25 0.88
N ASN A 57 -8.66 16.40 0.24
CA ASN A 57 -8.92 16.59 -1.18
C ASN A 57 -7.64 16.98 -1.94
N LEU A 58 -7.75 17.14 -3.27
CA LEU A 58 -6.62 17.49 -4.13
C LEU A 58 -5.96 18.82 -3.76
N THR A 59 -6.72 19.78 -3.26
CA THR A 59 -6.19 21.08 -2.84
C THR A 59 -5.37 20.95 -1.56
N ASP A 60 -5.78 20.09 -0.63
CA ASP A 60 -4.99 19.83 0.58
C ASP A 60 -3.63 19.19 0.27
N ILE A 61 -3.60 18.23 -0.65
CA ILE A 61 -2.35 17.62 -1.11
C ILE A 61 -1.45 18.66 -1.80
N LEU A 62 -2.02 19.52 -2.65
CA LEU A 62 -1.28 20.60 -3.29
C LEU A 62 -0.74 21.62 -2.28
N ARG A 63 -1.52 21.93 -1.24
CA ARG A 63 -1.10 22.81 -0.16
C ARG A 63 0.10 22.24 0.58
N VAL A 64 0.06 20.95 0.93
CA VAL A 64 1.21 20.27 1.56
C VAL A 64 2.44 20.29 0.63
N LEU A 65 2.27 20.05 -0.68
CA LEU A 65 3.37 20.15 -1.66
C LEU A 65 4.03 21.53 -1.65
N ASN A 66 3.23 22.59 -1.66
CA ASN A 66 3.75 23.95 -1.73
C ASN A 66 4.33 24.43 -0.40
N GLU A 67 3.66 24.17 0.72
CA GLU A 67 4.07 24.66 2.04
C GLU A 67 5.22 23.82 2.63
N ARG A 68 5.13 22.49 2.55
CA ARG A 68 6.11 21.59 3.19
C ARG A 68 7.31 21.29 2.30
N TYR A 69 7.08 21.13 1.00
CA TYR A 69 8.10 20.70 0.05
C TYR A 69 8.58 21.82 -0.88
N GLN A 70 8.00 23.02 -0.78
CA GLN A 70 8.44 24.22 -1.52
C GLN A 70 8.42 24.05 -3.06
N GLU A 71 7.50 23.22 -3.57
CA GLU A 71 7.40 22.93 -5.01
C GLU A 71 6.74 24.06 -5.82
N LEU A 72 6.05 25.02 -5.16
CA LEU A 72 5.42 26.21 -5.76
C LEU A 72 4.58 25.91 -7.04
N LEU A 73 3.78 24.85 -6.99
CA LEU A 73 2.97 24.36 -8.09
C LEU A 73 1.62 25.08 -8.19
N ASN A 74 1.21 25.35 -9.42
CA ASN A 74 -0.15 25.76 -9.74
C ASN A 74 -1.10 24.54 -9.81
N TYR A 75 -2.37 24.75 -9.49
CA TYR A 75 -3.37 23.67 -9.44
C TYR A 75 -3.53 22.92 -10.77
N LYS A 76 -3.67 23.63 -11.90
CA LYS A 76 -3.94 23.00 -13.20
C LYS A 76 -2.82 22.04 -13.64
N PRO A 77 -1.52 22.43 -13.64
CA PRO A 77 -0.43 21.48 -13.91
C PRO A 77 -0.40 20.28 -12.96
N TYR A 78 -0.61 20.50 -11.66
CA TYR A 78 -0.65 19.44 -10.65
C TYR A 78 -1.78 18.43 -10.91
N HIS A 79 -3.01 18.94 -11.08
CA HIS A 79 -4.18 18.12 -11.38
C HIS A 79 -3.98 17.30 -12.67
N ASN A 80 -3.36 17.88 -13.69
CA ASN A 80 -3.01 17.16 -14.92
C ASN A 80 -1.98 16.04 -14.70
N GLN A 81 -1.11 16.13 -13.69
CA GLN A 81 -0.21 15.02 -13.34
C GLN A 81 -0.95 13.90 -12.64
N ILE A 82 -1.88 14.21 -11.73
CA ILE A 82 -2.67 13.19 -11.01
C ILE A 82 -3.61 12.43 -11.94
N LYS A 83 -4.17 13.11 -12.95
CA LYS A 83 -5.05 12.47 -13.94
C LYS A 83 -4.36 11.44 -14.85
N LYS A 84 -3.04 11.39 -14.84
CA LYS A 84 -2.29 10.47 -15.70
C LYS A 84 -2.47 9.02 -15.26
N PRO A 85 -2.70 8.08 -16.20
CA PRO A 85 -2.71 6.65 -15.85
C PRO A 85 -1.37 6.19 -15.26
N GLU A 86 -0.26 6.82 -15.64
CA GLU A 86 1.07 6.52 -15.09
C GLU A 86 1.17 6.83 -13.59
N PHE A 87 0.38 7.80 -13.09
CA PHE A 87 0.32 8.07 -11.65
C PHE A 87 -0.38 6.94 -10.89
N THR A 88 -1.49 6.41 -11.45
CA THR A 88 -2.14 5.20 -10.91
C THR A 88 -1.17 4.02 -10.90
N ASN A 89 -0.42 3.80 -11.98
CA ASN A 89 0.58 2.73 -12.06
C ASN A 89 1.70 2.90 -11.01
N LEU A 90 2.11 4.14 -10.73
CA LEU A 90 3.09 4.44 -9.68
C LEU A 90 2.55 4.07 -8.31
N LEU A 91 1.32 4.52 -7.98
CA LEU A 91 0.68 4.20 -6.70
C LEU A 91 0.51 2.69 -6.53
N GLN A 92 0.00 2.00 -7.55
CA GLN A 92 -0.13 0.55 -7.53
C GLN A 92 1.21 -0.14 -7.25
N SER A 93 2.25 0.20 -8.02
CA SER A 93 3.58 -0.41 -7.86
C SER A 93 4.17 -0.16 -6.47
N LEU A 94 3.96 1.04 -5.92
CA LEU A 94 4.45 1.40 -4.59
C LEU A 94 3.67 0.65 -3.50
N THR A 95 2.34 0.55 -3.63
CA THR A 95 1.49 -0.21 -2.71
C THR A 95 1.86 -1.69 -2.73
N GLU A 96 2.04 -2.30 -3.90
CA GLU A 96 2.47 -3.70 -4.01
C GLU A 96 3.83 -3.95 -3.31
N GLN A 97 4.79 -3.04 -3.51
CA GLN A 97 6.09 -3.13 -2.81
C GLN A 97 5.95 -2.92 -1.31
N ALA A 98 5.16 -1.94 -0.87
CA ALA A 98 4.90 -1.70 0.54
C ALA A 98 4.25 -2.92 1.21
N THR A 99 3.22 -3.50 0.59
CA THR A 99 2.57 -4.73 1.06
C THR A 99 3.56 -5.88 1.15
N LYS A 100 4.40 -6.07 0.13
CA LYS A 100 5.41 -7.13 0.15
C LYS A 100 6.40 -6.96 1.30
N GLU A 101 7.02 -5.78 1.42
CA GLU A 101 8.12 -5.55 2.35
C GLU A 101 7.66 -5.34 3.81
N LEU A 102 6.45 -4.79 4.01
CA LEU A 102 5.94 -4.45 5.34
C LEU A 102 5.00 -5.49 5.92
N LEU A 103 4.31 -6.27 5.07
CA LEU A 103 3.33 -7.26 5.51
C LEU A 103 3.75 -8.68 5.15
N ILE A 104 4.18 -8.96 3.92
CA ILE A 104 4.42 -10.36 3.52
C ILE A 104 5.77 -10.88 4.05
N GLN A 105 6.86 -10.15 3.80
CA GLN A 105 8.22 -10.57 4.15
C GLN A 105 8.43 -10.76 5.67
N PRO A 106 7.96 -9.86 6.55
CA PRO A 106 8.13 -10.05 7.99
C PRO A 106 7.39 -11.29 8.51
N PHE A 107 6.20 -11.56 7.98
CA PHE A 107 5.46 -12.77 8.32
C PHE A 107 6.22 -14.01 7.81
N GLN A 108 6.61 -14.05 6.54
CA GLN A 108 7.37 -15.18 5.98
C GLN A 108 8.68 -15.47 6.74
N SER A 109 9.39 -14.44 7.17
CA SER A 109 10.65 -14.57 7.91
C SER A 109 10.47 -15.04 9.36
N SER A 110 9.26 -14.94 9.90
CA SER A 110 8.92 -15.35 11.27
C SER A 110 8.19 -16.68 11.34
N LEU A 111 7.85 -17.27 10.19
CA LEU A 111 7.26 -18.60 10.14
C LEU A 111 8.31 -19.65 10.56
N PRO A 112 7.97 -20.57 11.47
CA PRO A 112 8.84 -21.68 11.78
C PRO A 112 9.00 -22.60 10.55
N PRO A 113 10.13 -23.32 10.42
CA PRO A 113 10.35 -24.25 9.31
C PRO A 113 9.35 -25.40 9.31
N GLU A 114 8.81 -25.74 10.48
CA GLU A 114 7.73 -26.70 10.67
C GLU A 114 6.70 -26.09 11.63
N TYR A 115 5.43 -26.20 11.27
CA TYR A 115 4.35 -25.72 12.14
C TYR A 115 4.09 -26.74 13.26
N PRO A 116 3.86 -26.29 14.51
CA PRO A 116 3.63 -27.19 15.63
C PRO A 116 2.25 -27.88 15.60
N PHE A 117 1.40 -27.55 14.62
CA PHE A 117 0.03 -28.04 14.48
C PHE A 117 0.01 -29.32 13.65
N LYS A 118 -0.59 -30.40 14.19
CA LYS A 118 -0.72 -31.68 13.48
C LYS A 118 -2.06 -31.82 12.76
N HIS A 119 -3.09 -31.16 13.28
CA HIS A 119 -4.44 -31.17 12.75
C HIS A 119 -4.93 -29.73 12.56
N ILE A 120 -5.10 -29.35 11.29
CA ILE A 120 -5.69 -28.08 10.88
C ILE A 120 -7.12 -28.35 10.47
N HIS A 121 -8.08 -27.96 11.30
CA HIS A 121 -9.50 -28.10 11.02
C HIS A 121 -10.02 -26.83 10.37
N LEU A 122 -10.40 -26.91 9.09
CA LEU A 122 -11.10 -25.81 8.42
C LEU A 122 -12.56 -25.80 8.86
N HIS A 123 -12.99 -24.68 9.43
CA HIS A 123 -14.37 -24.40 9.78
C HIS A 123 -15.02 -23.53 8.71
N ASP A 124 -16.31 -23.75 8.49
CA ASP A 124 -17.15 -22.78 7.81
C ASP A 124 -17.46 -21.63 8.79
N GLY A 125 -17.03 -20.42 8.50
CA GLY A 125 -17.58 -19.22 9.13
C GLY A 125 -16.58 -18.10 9.42
N SER A 126 -16.96 -16.87 9.10
CA SER A 126 -16.18 -15.61 9.12
C SER A 126 -15.49 -15.32 7.80
N SER A 127 -16.07 -14.36 7.10
CA SER A 127 -15.67 -13.86 5.79
C SER A 127 -15.22 -12.40 5.94
N LEU A 128 -14.01 -12.07 5.48
CA LEU A 128 -13.59 -10.69 5.31
C LEU A 128 -14.06 -10.20 3.94
N THR A 129 -14.96 -9.23 3.93
CA THR A 129 -15.43 -8.63 2.67
C THR A 129 -14.31 -7.81 2.03
N LEU A 130 -14.07 -8.05 0.75
CA LEU A 130 -13.13 -7.30 -0.07
C LEU A 130 -13.86 -6.32 -1.00
N HIS A 131 -13.10 -5.48 -1.68
CA HIS A 131 -13.64 -4.59 -2.71
C HIS A 131 -14.28 -5.41 -3.85
N GLU A 132 -15.50 -5.07 -4.27
CA GLU A 132 -16.33 -5.85 -5.22
C GLU A 132 -15.64 -6.20 -6.55
N LYS A 133 -14.74 -5.32 -7.04
CA LYS A 133 -13.92 -5.53 -8.24
C LYS A 133 -12.98 -6.75 -8.16
N LEU A 134 -12.80 -7.33 -6.98
CA LEU A 134 -11.97 -8.52 -6.77
C LEU A 134 -12.78 -9.83 -6.87
N LYS A 135 -14.08 -9.78 -7.15
CA LYS A 135 -14.98 -10.96 -7.15
C LYS A 135 -14.55 -12.09 -8.08
N ASP A 136 -13.86 -11.77 -9.17
CA ASP A 136 -13.43 -12.76 -10.17
C ASP A 136 -12.19 -13.56 -9.69
N VAL A 137 -11.49 -13.04 -8.68
CA VAL A 137 -10.30 -13.67 -8.08
C VAL A 137 -10.61 -14.24 -6.69
N TYR A 138 -11.40 -13.52 -5.90
CA TYR A 138 -11.76 -13.86 -4.52
C TYR A 138 -13.28 -13.98 -4.42
N GLN A 139 -13.86 -14.98 -5.05
CA GLN A 139 -15.32 -15.13 -5.11
C GLN A 139 -15.89 -15.33 -3.70
N GLY A 140 -16.74 -14.40 -3.26
CA GLY A 140 -17.40 -14.49 -1.96
C GLY A 140 -18.64 -15.38 -2.01
N ARG A 141 -18.95 -16.05 -0.88
CA ARG A 141 -20.18 -16.84 -0.71
C ARG A 141 -21.44 -15.99 -0.87
N PHE A 142 -21.43 -14.77 -0.33
CA PHE A 142 -22.58 -13.86 -0.35
C PHE A 142 -22.52 -12.92 -1.56
N THR A 143 -22.75 -13.46 -2.76
CA THR A 143 -22.57 -12.74 -4.04
C THR A 143 -23.34 -11.42 -4.18
N LYS A 144 -24.42 -11.22 -3.42
CA LYS A 144 -25.21 -9.98 -3.43
C LYS A 144 -24.65 -8.86 -2.55
N THR A 145 -24.08 -9.20 -1.39
CA THR A 145 -23.66 -8.21 -0.37
C THR A 145 -22.15 -8.15 -0.19
N ALA A 146 -21.45 -9.25 -0.43
CA ALA A 146 -20.00 -9.39 -0.39
C ALA A 146 -19.54 -10.26 -1.58
N PRO A 147 -19.61 -9.74 -2.82
CA PRO A 147 -19.25 -10.49 -4.03
C PRO A 147 -17.77 -10.88 -4.07
N ALA A 148 -16.93 -10.14 -3.36
CA ALA A 148 -15.53 -10.48 -3.13
C ALA A 148 -15.30 -10.69 -1.63
N ALA A 149 -14.75 -11.83 -1.23
CA ALA A 149 -14.43 -12.11 0.17
C ALA A 149 -13.27 -13.10 0.33
N ILE A 150 -12.57 -13.00 1.46
CA ILE A 150 -11.65 -14.05 1.93
C ILE A 150 -12.34 -14.77 3.08
N GLU A 151 -12.53 -16.07 2.93
CA GLU A 151 -13.15 -16.95 3.91
C GLU A 151 -12.10 -17.90 4.45
N MET A 152 -11.72 -17.72 5.72
CA MET A 152 -10.80 -18.63 6.38
C MET A 152 -11.03 -18.62 7.88
N HIS A 153 -11.54 -19.73 8.39
CA HIS A 153 -11.64 -20.00 9.81
C HIS A 153 -11.07 -21.37 10.07
N LEU A 154 -10.06 -21.43 10.92
CA LEU A 154 -9.27 -22.61 11.16
C LEU A 154 -9.19 -22.81 12.67
N THR A 155 -9.38 -24.04 13.13
CA THR A 155 -8.90 -24.45 14.46
C THR A 155 -7.63 -25.24 14.26
N LEU A 156 -6.61 -24.86 15.02
CA LEU A 156 -5.31 -25.50 15.03
C LEU A 156 -5.18 -26.23 16.36
N ASP A 157 -4.79 -27.50 16.34
CA ASP A 157 -4.54 -28.24 17.56
C ASP A 157 -3.24 -27.75 18.23
N LEU A 158 -3.34 -27.27 19.47
CA LEU A 158 -2.16 -27.02 20.28
C LEU A 158 -1.63 -28.37 20.76
N VAL A 159 -0.58 -28.89 20.11
CA VAL A 159 0.18 -30.00 20.66
C VAL A 159 1.04 -29.43 21.80
N ALA A 160 0.72 -29.81 23.04
CA ALA A 160 1.58 -29.59 24.20
C ALA A 160 2.78 -30.55 24.20
#